data_AF-A0A0D3C6P8-F1
#
_entry.id   AF-A0A0D3C6P8-F1
#
_cell.length_a   1.000
_cell.length_b   1.000
_cell.length_c   1.000
_cell.angle_alpha   90.00
_cell.angle_beta   90.00
_cell.angle_gamma   90.00
#
_symmetry.space_group_name_H-M   'P 1'
#
loop_
_entity.id
_entity.type
_entity.pdbx_description
1 polymer ?
#
loop_
_entity_poly.entity_id
_entity_poly.type
_entity_poly.pdbx_seq_one_letter_code
_entity_poly.pdbx_strand_id
1 'polypeptide(L)' 'MAGHRVAHATLKGPSVVKELIIGLALGLATGGLWKMHHWNEQRKTRAFYDLLERGEINVIAAEE' A
#
# COMPACT_ATOMS: atom_id res chain seq x y z
N MET A 1 10.42 21.99 53.25
CA MET A 1 10.03 22.07 51.81
C MET A 1 10.61 20.86 51.08
N ALA A 2 9.84 19.77 50.98
CA ALA A 2 10.26 18.59 50.23
C ALA A 2 10.05 18.87 48.73
N GLY A 3 11.13 19.14 48.01
CA GLY A 3 11.07 19.37 46.56
C GLY A 3 10.56 18.13 45.83
N HIS A 4 9.53 18.28 45.00
CA HIS A 4 9.05 17.23 44.11
C HIS A 4 10.21 16.72 43.24
N ARG A 5 10.55 15.43 43.34
CA ARG A 5 11.43 14.77 42.39
C ARG A 5 10.68 14.61 41.08
N VAL A 6 10.82 15.58 40.17
CA VAL A 6 10.36 15.44 38.80
C VAL A 6 11.20 14.34 38.16
N ALA A 7 10.56 13.20 37.83
CA ALA A 7 11.21 12.16 37.05
C ALA A 7 11.46 12.72 35.65
N HIS A 8 12.68 13.21 35.40
CA HIS A 8 13.11 13.50 34.05
C HIS A 8 13.16 12.17 33.30
N ALA A 9 12.17 11.93 32.42
CA ALA A 9 12.18 10.81 31.51
C ALA A 9 13.48 10.91 30.70
N THR A 10 14.47 10.08 31.05
CA THR A 10 15.68 9.94 30.27
C THR A 10 15.23 9.52 28.88
N LEU A 11 15.33 10.44 27.93
CA LEU A 11 15.11 10.17 26.51
C LEU A 11 16.15 9.11 26.14
N LYS A 12 15.77 7.83 26.24
CA LYS A 12 16.58 6.71 25.77
C LYS A 12 16.90 7.04 24.32
N GLY A 13 18.21 7.08 24.00
CA GLY A 13 18.70 7.45 22.68
C GLY A 13 18.04 6.65 21.55
N PRO A 14 18.24 7.05 20.28
CA PRO A 14 17.53 6.49 19.13
C PRO A 14 17.55 4.96 19.14
N SER A 15 16.36 4.36 19.11
CA SER A 15 16.20 2.91 19.22
C SER A 15 16.24 2.27 17.83
N VAL A 16 17.37 1.67 17.48
CA VAL A 16 17.59 0.99 16.20
C VAL A 16 16.49 -0.04 15.89
N VAL A 17 16.03 -0.78 16.91
CA VAL A 17 14.96 -1.78 16.75
C VAL A 17 13.63 -1.14 16.33
N LYS A 18 13.28 0.02 16.89
CA LYS A 18 12.05 0.73 16.51
C LYS A 18 12.11 1.21 15.07
N GLU A 19 13.24 1.77 14.65
CA GLU A 19 13.42 2.24 13.28
C GLU A 19 13.33 1.09 12.26
N LEU A 20 13.91 -0.08 12.58
CA LEU A 20 13.78 -1.27 11.73
C LEU A 20 12.34 -1.74 11.59
N ILE A 21 11.59 -1.78 12.70
CA ILE A 21 10.18 -2.20 12.68
C ILE A 21 9.34 -1.22 11.86
N ILE A 22 9.57 0.08 12.02
CA ILE A 22 8.86 1.12 11.25
C ILE A 22 9.21 0.99 9.76
N GLY A 23 10.49 0.85 9.40
CA GLY A 23 10.90 0.66 8.02
C GLY A 23 10.29 -0.58 7.38
N LEU A 24 10.25 -1.69 8.12
CA LEU A 24 9.68 -2.95 7.64
C LEU A 24 8.15 -2.85 7.51
N ALA A 25 7.47 -2.22 8.46
CA ALA A 25 6.03 -1.97 8.39
C ALA A 25 5.65 -1.08 7.19
N LEU A 26 6.40 0.01 6.96
CA LEU A 26 6.20 0.90 5.82
C LEU A 26 6.50 0.21 4.49
N GLY A 27 7.55 -0.63 4.45
CA GLY A 27 7.88 -1.44 3.28
C GLY A 27 6.77 -2.43 2.93
N LEU A 28 6.23 -3.14 3.91
CA LEU A 28 5.11 -4.06 3.72
C LEU A 28 3.82 -3.34 3.33
N ALA A 29 3.53 -2.17 3.91
CA ALA A 29 2.36 -1.38 3.55
C ALA A 29 2.43 -0.93 2.08
N THR A 30 3.56 -0.37 1.67
CA THR A 30 3.77 0.09 0.28
C THR A 30 3.75 -1.08 -0.70
N GLY A 31 4.42 -2.18 -0.38
CA GLY A 31 4.40 -3.40 -1.19
C GLY A 31 3.01 -4.02 -1.30
N GLY A 32 2.22 -3.99 -0.22
CA GLY A 32 0.83 -4.44 -0.20
C GLY A 32 -0.08 -3.59 -1.09
N LEU A 33 0.05 -2.27 -1.01
CA LEU A 33 -0.68 -1.33 -1.88
C LEU A 33 -0.36 -1.57 -3.35
N TRP A 34 0.92 -1.74 -3.68
CA TRP A 34 1.35 -2.07 -5.05
C TRP A 34 0.74 -3.38 -5.54
N LYS A 35 0.76 -4.42 -4.70
CA LYS A 35 0.19 -5.73 -5.07
C LYS A 35 -1.31 -5.65 -5.32
N MET A 36 -2.03 -4.89 -4.50
CA MET A 36 -3.46 -4.66 -4.69
C MET A 36 -3.74 -3.91 -6.00
N HIS A 37 -2.95 -2.88 -6.31
CA HIS A 37 -3.05 -2.17 -7.58
C HIS A 37 -2.79 -3.12 -8.77
N HIS A 38 -1.70 -3.90 -8.71
CA HIS A 38 -1.35 -4.87 -9.74
C HIS A 38 -2.46 -5.92 -9.97
N TRP A 39 -3.04 -6.46 -8.90
CA TRP A 39 -4.18 -7.38 -9.01
C TRP A 39 -5.45 -6.73 -9.55
N ASN A 40 -5.64 -5.43 -9.35
CA ASN A 40 -6.77 -4.73 -9.94
C ASN A 40 -6.58 -4.53 -11.45
N GLU A 41 -5.37 -4.14 -11.88
CA GLU A 41 -5.05 -4.00 -13.31
C GLU A 41 -5.17 -5.35 -14.05
N GLN A 42 -4.67 -6.45 -13.46
CA GLN A 42 -4.86 -7.79 -14.05
C GLN A 42 -6.35 -8.14 -14.22
N ARG A 43 -7.19 -7.82 -13.23
CA ARG A 43 -8.64 -8.08 -13.30
C ARG A 43 -9.32 -7.24 -14.38
N LYS A 44 -8.96 -5.97 -14.53
CA LYS A 44 -9.49 -5.10 -15.60
C LYS A 44 -9.15 -5.66 -16.97
N THR A 45 -7.90 -6.03 -17.19
CA THR A 45 -7.44 -6.59 -18.48
C THR A 45 -8.17 -7.88 -18.81
N ARG A 46 -8.32 -8.77 -17.82
CA ARG A 46 -9.09 -10.01 -18.02
C ARG A 46 -10.55 -9.73 -18.38
N ALA A 47 -11.20 -8.83 -17.65
CA ALA A 47 -12.59 -8.47 -17.93
C ALA A 47 -12.76 -7.85 -19.32
N PHE A 48 -11.82 -7.01 -19.76
CA PHE A 48 -11.84 -6.43 -21.10
C PHE A 48 -11.79 -7.53 -22.18
N TYR A 49 -10.86 -8.48 -22.08
CA TYR A 49 -10.77 -9.56 -23.06
C TYR A 49 -11.97 -10.52 -23.00
N ASP A 50 -12.48 -10.84 -21.81
CA ASP A 50 -13.69 -11.66 -21.67
C ASP A 50 -14.91 -11.01 -22.37
N LEU A 51 -15.06 -9.69 -22.25
CA LEU A 51 -16.12 -8.94 -22.95
C LEU A 51 -15.90 -8.86 -24.46
N LEU A 52 -14.63 -8.75 -24.89
CA LEU A 52 -14.25 -8.74 -26.31
C LEU A 52 -14.55 -10.09 -26.96
N GLU A 53 -14.20 -11.20 -26.30
CA GLU A 53 -14.48 -12.56 -26.78
C GLU A 53 -15.97 -12.87 -26.86
N ARG A 54 -16.78 -12.31 -25.96
CA ARG A 54 -18.25 -12.41 -26.02
C ARG A 54 -18.88 -11.56 -27.13
N GLY A 55 -18.12 -10.67 -27.76
CA GLY A 55 -18.59 -9.77 -28.81
C GLY A 55 -19.48 -8.62 -28.29
N GLU A 56 -19.50 -8.37 -26.98
CA GLU A 56 -20.26 -7.27 -26.36
C GLU A 56 -19.57 -5.91 -26.58
N ILE A 57 -18.24 -5.92 -26.73
CA ILE A 57 -17.43 -4.74 -27.04
C ILE A 57 -16.65 -4.99 -28.33
N ASN A 58 -16.34 -3.91 -29.05
CA ASN A 58 -15.50 -3.96 -30.24
C ASN A 58 -14.40 -2.90 -30.13
N VAL A 59 -13.25 -3.19 -30.72
CA VAL A 59 -12.10 -2.26 -30.76
C VAL A 59 -12.27 -1.25 -31.90
N ILE A 60 -13.02 -1.61 -32.94
CA ILE A 60 -13.29 -0.76 -34.11
C ILE A 60 -14.57 0.02 -33.85
N ALA A 61 -14.52 1.34 -34.01
CA ALA A 61 -15.71 2.18 -33.96
C ALA A 61 -16.66 1.77 -35.10
N ALA A 62 -17.96 1.74 -34.83
CA ALA A 62 -18.94 1.53 -35.90
C ALA A 62 -18.83 2.71 -36.87
N GLU A 63 -18.42 2.45 -38.10
CA GLU A 63 -18.47 3.44 -39.17
C GLU A 63 -19.95 3.69 -39.52
N GLU A 64 -20.35 4.97 -39.50
CA GLU A 64 -21.70 5.44 -39.88
C GLU A 64 -22.01 5.21 -41.37
#